data_AF-A0A937TSW9-F1
#
_entry.id   AF-A0A937TSW9-F1
#
_cell.length_a   1.000
_cell.length_b   1.000
_cell.length_c   1.000
_cell.angle_alpha   90.00
_cell.angle_beta   90.00
_cell.angle_gamma   90.00
#
_symmetry.space_group_name_H-M   'P 1'
#
loop_
_entity.id
_entity.type
_entity.pdbx_description
1 polymer ?
#
loop_
_entity_poly.entity_id
_entity_poly.type
_entity_poly.pdbx_seq_one_letter_code
_entity_poly.pdbx_strand_id
1 'polypeptide(L)'
;MQPRDKETQRLKVIPRKDLFWFLKDGIQLDLTESSVLDMYVQQVITRGKIEDIQILLKTVDLMQLREALGRLGHFLPNEVGEFWEDYIGSNK
;
A
#
# COMPACT_ATOMS: atom_id res chain seq x y z
N MET A 1 -7.57 35.11 3.55
CA MET A 1 -6.46 34.13 3.57
C MET A 1 -7.03 32.80 3.09
N GLN A 2 -6.39 32.23 2.07
CA GLN A 2 -6.92 31.19 1.18
C GLN A 2 -7.36 29.90 1.89
N PRO A 3 -8.38 29.19 1.38
CA PRO A 3 -8.75 27.87 1.89
C PRO A 3 -7.60 26.90 1.63
N ARG A 4 -7.29 26.07 2.63
CA ARG A 4 -6.37 24.94 2.51
C ARG A 4 -7.08 23.87 1.71
N ASP A 5 -7.06 24.01 0.39
CA ASP A 5 -7.30 22.91 -0.52
C ASP A 5 -6.11 21.96 -0.33
N LYS A 6 -6.21 21.07 0.67
CA LYS A 6 -5.49 19.81 0.63
C LYS A 6 -6.04 19.10 -0.58
N GLU A 7 -5.38 19.32 -1.70
CA GLU A 7 -5.46 18.50 -2.89
C GLU A 7 -5.15 17.07 -2.43
N THR A 8 -6.22 16.33 -2.09
CA THR A 8 -6.18 14.88 -2.02
C THR A 8 -5.83 14.46 -3.43
N GLN A 9 -4.53 14.44 -3.74
CA GLN A 9 -4.00 13.89 -4.97
C GLN A 9 -4.62 12.50 -5.07
N ARG A 10 -5.45 12.30 -6.09
CA ARG A 10 -6.10 11.03 -6.34
C ARG A 10 -4.99 10.00 -6.58
N LEU A 11 -4.61 9.27 -5.55
CA LEU A 11 -3.62 8.18 -5.60
C LEU A 11 -4.23 7.01 -6.33
N LYS A 12 -4.32 7.14 -7.65
CA LYS A 12 -4.85 6.10 -8.53
C LYS A 12 -3.72 5.32 -9.15
N VAL A 13 -3.72 4.01 -8.95
CA VAL A 13 -2.75 3.11 -9.55
C VAL A 13 -3.44 2.17 -10.52
N ILE A 14 -2.76 1.90 -11.64
CA ILE A 14 -3.11 0.78 -12.51
C ILE A 14 -2.33 -0.42 -11.97
N PRO A 15 -3.01 -1.40 -11.33
CA PRO A 15 -2.33 -2.55 -10.78
C PRO A 15 -1.77 -3.42 -11.90
N ARG A 16 -0.60 -4.01 -11.66
CA ARG A 16 -0.06 -4.99 -12.60
C ARG A 16 -0.93 -6.24 -12.62
N LYS A 17 -1.22 -6.73 -13.82
CA LYS A 17 -2.16 -7.83 -14.03
C LYS A 17 -1.67 -9.17 -13.47
N ASP A 18 -0.37 -9.43 -13.47
CA ASP A 18 0.20 -10.65 -12.91
C ASP A 18 0.04 -10.70 -11.38
N LEU A 19 0.20 -9.56 -10.71
CA LEU A 19 0.05 -9.44 -9.26
C LEU A 19 -1.43 -9.38 -8.83
N PHE A 20 -2.27 -8.72 -9.62
CA PHE A 20 -3.71 -8.54 -9.37
C PHE A 20 -4.58 -9.26 -10.41
N TRP A 21 -4.28 -10.52 -10.69
CA TRP A 21 -4.93 -11.31 -11.74
C TRP A 21 -6.46 -11.41 -11.61
N PHE A 22 -6.98 -11.27 -10.39
CA PHE A 22 -8.41 -11.30 -10.07
C PHE A 22 -9.17 -10.01 -10.39
N LEU A 23 -8.47 -8.89 -10.65
CA LEU A 23 -9.09 -7.64 -11.08
C LEU A 23 -9.34 -7.65 -12.59
N LYS A 24 -10.39 -6.96 -13.06
CA LYS A 24 -10.60 -6.75 -14.50
C LYS A 24 -9.51 -5.85 -15.08
N ASP A 25 -9.22 -6.03 -16.36
CA ASP A 25 -8.22 -5.24 -17.05
C ASP A 25 -8.63 -3.76 -17.15
N GLY A 26 -7.66 -2.87 -16.98
CA GLY A 26 -7.89 -1.42 -17.05
C GLY A 26 -8.55 -0.79 -15.82
N ILE A 27 -8.77 -1.54 -14.73
CA ILE A 27 -9.22 -0.96 -13.46
C ILE A 27 -8.14 -0.05 -12.89
N GLN A 28 -8.57 1.13 -12.41
CA GLN A 28 -7.75 2.00 -11.56
C GLN A 28 -8.17 1.79 -10.11
N LEU A 29 -7.21 1.47 -9.24
CA LEU A 29 -7.42 1.38 -7.80
C LEU A 29 -7.27 2.77 -7.19
N ASP A 30 -8.24 3.19 -6.40
CA ASP A 30 -8.18 4.44 -5.65
C ASP A 30 -7.63 4.17 -4.25
N LEU A 31 -6.34 4.48 -4.04
CA LEU A 31 -5.64 4.24 -2.78
C LEU A 31 -6.02 5.23 -1.67
N THR A 32 -6.94 6.18 -1.94
CA THR A 32 -7.50 7.03 -0.89
C THR A 32 -8.47 6.27 0.01
N GLU A 33 -9.03 5.16 -0.47
CA GLU A 33 -9.83 4.25 0.33
C GLU A 33 -8.92 3.28 1.10
N SER A 34 -9.06 3.24 2.41
CA SER A 34 -8.21 2.41 3.28
C SER A 34 -8.29 0.91 2.93
N SER A 35 -9.47 0.40 2.57
CA SER A 35 -9.65 -1.00 2.19
C SER A 35 -8.87 -1.36 0.92
N VAL A 36 -8.86 -0.45 -0.06
CA VAL A 36 -8.16 -0.61 -1.34
C VAL A 36 -6.66 -0.47 -1.15
N LEU A 37 -6.23 0.49 -0.32
CA LEU A 37 -4.84 0.65 0.09
C LEU A 37 -4.32 -0.61 0.79
N ASP A 38 -5.08 -1.16 1.75
CA ASP A 38 -4.71 -2.35 2.50
C ASP A 38 -4.57 -3.56 1.57
N MET A 39 -5.54 -3.77 0.67
CA MET A 39 -5.46 -4.82 -0.35
C MET A 39 -4.21 -4.64 -1.24
N TYR A 40 -3.95 -3.42 -1.69
CA TYR A 40 -2.81 -3.11 -2.56
C TYR A 40 -1.48 -3.38 -1.86
N VAL A 41 -1.30 -2.85 -0.64
CA VAL A 41 -0.12 -3.07 0.20
C VAL A 41 0.08 -4.55 0.46
N GLN A 42 -0.96 -5.24 0.93
CA GLN A 42 -0.90 -6.67 1.23
C GLN A 42 -0.44 -7.47 0.02
N GLN A 43 -0.99 -7.22 -1.18
CA GLN A 43 -0.56 -7.98 -2.35
C GLN A 43 0.88 -7.68 -2.76
N VAL A 44 1.29 -6.42 -2.74
CA VAL A 44 2.65 -6.06 -3.12
C VAL A 44 3.67 -6.66 -2.17
N ILE A 45 3.46 -6.58 -0.85
CA ILE A 45 4.46 -7.07 0.10
C ILE A 45 4.48 -8.60 0.25
N THR A 46 3.39 -9.29 -0.08
CA THR A 46 3.32 -10.76 0.04
C THR A 46 3.66 -11.49 -1.26
N ARG A 47 3.39 -10.89 -2.43
CA ARG A 47 3.55 -11.54 -3.74
C ARG A 47 4.34 -10.74 -4.77
N GLY A 48 4.55 -9.45 -4.51
CA GLY A 48 5.29 -8.57 -5.40
C GLY A 48 6.78 -8.90 -5.44
N LYS A 49 7.43 -8.50 -6.53
CA LYS A 49 8.88 -8.52 -6.65
C LYS A 49 9.45 -7.23 -6.06
N ILE A 50 10.78 -7.16 -5.99
CA ILE A 50 11.49 -5.96 -5.49
C ILE A 50 11.06 -4.71 -6.25
N GLU A 51 10.83 -4.79 -7.56
CA GLU A 51 10.38 -3.65 -8.36
C GLU A 51 8.98 -3.17 -7.95
N ASP A 52 8.09 -4.08 -7.56
CA ASP A 52 6.74 -3.73 -7.11
C ASP A 52 6.78 -3.05 -5.74
N ILE A 53 7.66 -3.51 -4.85
CA ILE A 53 7.92 -2.86 -3.54
C ILE A 53 8.49 -1.46 -3.76
N GLN A 54 9.42 -1.28 -4.69
CA GLN A 54 9.96 0.04 -5.02
C GLN A 54 8.88 0.99 -5.57
N ILE A 55 7.93 0.47 -6.36
CA ILE A 55 6.79 1.25 -6.84
C ILE A 55 5.87 1.64 -5.67
N LEU A 56 5.56 0.70 -4.77
CA LEU A 56 4.77 0.96 -3.57
C LEU A 56 5.38 2.09 -2.74
N LEU A 57 6.68 2.02 -2.44
CA LEU A 57 7.39 3.03 -1.65
C LEU A 57 7.48 4.41 -2.34
N LYS A 58 7.33 4.47 -3.66
CA LYS A 58 7.25 5.74 -4.42
C LYS A 58 5.83 6.28 -4.53
N THR A 59 4.83 5.41 -4.42
CA THR A 59 3.42 5.74 -4.66
C THR A 59 2.71 6.12 -3.37
N VAL A 60 2.92 5.34 -2.32
CA VAL A 60 2.24 5.49 -1.03
C VAL A 60 3.18 6.21 -0.08
N ASP A 61 2.68 7.23 0.60
CA ASP A 61 3.50 7.92 1.59
C ASP A 61 3.82 7.00 2.79
N LEU A 62 4.94 7.26 3.46
CA LEU A 62 5.41 6.38 4.53
C LEU A 62 4.43 6.31 5.72
N MET A 63 3.63 7.35 5.95
CA MET A 63 2.66 7.38 7.04
C MET A 63 1.45 6.49 6.71
N GLN A 64 0.90 6.62 5.49
CA GLN A 64 -0.16 5.75 4.97
C GLN A 64 0.28 4.28 4.93
N LEU A 65 1.52 4.02 4.50
CA LEU A 65 2.07 2.67 4.47
C LEU A 65 2.18 2.11 5.90
N ARG A 66 2.67 2.89 6.87
CA ARG A 66 2.74 2.46 8.27
C ARG A 66 1.36 2.16 8.84
N GLU A 67 0.37 3.01 8.58
CA GLU A 67 -1.01 2.79 9.02
C GLU A 67 -1.63 1.53 8.39
N ALA A 68 -1.40 1.30 7.09
CA ALA A 68 -1.86 0.10 6.41
C ALA A 68 -1.19 -1.16 6.99
N LEU A 69 0.13 -1.15 7.17
CA LEU A 69 0.85 -2.26 7.79
C LEU A 69 0.38 -2.52 9.23
N GLY A 70 0.08 -1.47 10.00
CA GLY A 70 -0.50 -1.60 11.34
C GLY A 70 -1.87 -2.27 11.36
N ARG A 71 -2.71 -2.05 10.33
CA ARG A 71 -3.99 -2.76 10.16
C ARG A 71 -3.79 -4.20 9.67
N LEU A 72 -2.80 -4.41 8.79
CA LEU A 72 -2.55 -5.68 8.13
C LEU A 72 -1.73 -6.67 8.96
N GLY A 73 -1.00 -6.22 9.98
CA GLY A 73 0.01 -7.04 10.68
C GLY A 73 -0.48 -8.44 11.08
N HIS A 74 -1.72 -8.56 11.56
CA HIS A 74 -2.31 -9.85 11.95
C HIS A 74 -2.69 -10.78 10.78
N PHE A 75 -2.71 -10.27 9.55
CA PHE A 75 -3.09 -10.98 8.33
C PHE A 75 -1.91 -11.29 7.41
N LEU A 76 -0.70 -10.86 7.76
CA LEU A 76 0.52 -11.13 7.00
C LEU A 76 1.13 -12.47 7.43
N PRO A 77 1.78 -13.21 6.51
CA PRO A 77 2.63 -14.33 6.89
C PRO A 77 3.70 -13.90 7.89
N ASN A 78 4.06 -14.76 8.85
CA ASN A 78 4.94 -14.42 9.96
C ASN A 78 6.25 -13.77 9.50
N GLU A 79 6.92 -14.31 8.50
CA GLU A 79 8.21 -13.79 8.01
C GLU A 79 8.06 -12.38 7.41
N VAL A 80 6.94 -12.12 6.75
CA VAL A 80 6.63 -10.79 6.19
C VAL A 80 6.25 -9.84 7.33
N GLY A 81 5.43 -10.30 8.28
CA GLY A 81 5.06 -9.54 9.47
C GLY A 81 6.30 -9.11 10.26
N GLU A 82 7.14 -10.05 10.67
CA GLU A 82 8.39 -9.84 11.42
C GLU A 82 9.31 -8.84 10.70
N PHE A 83 9.47 -8.97 9.38
CA PHE A 83 10.28 -8.01 8.60
C PHE A 83 9.74 -6.58 8.69
N TRP A 84 8.42 -6.40 8.65
CA TRP A 84 7.79 -5.08 8.69
C TRP A 84 7.52 -4.58 10.12
N GLU A 85 7.55 -5.44 11.13
CA GLU A 85 7.43 -5.04 12.54
C GLU A 85 8.57 -4.10 12.96
N ASP A 86 9.80 -4.35 12.51
CA ASP A 86 10.93 -3.44 12.71
C ASP A 86 10.64 -2.06 12.10
N TYR A 87 10.02 -2.01 10.92
CA TYR A 87 9.66 -0.76 10.25
C TYR A 87 8.53 -0.01 10.99
N ILE A 88 7.56 -0.72 11.54
CA ILE A 88 6.45 -0.15 12.33
C ILE A 88 6.95 0.33 13.71
N GLY A 89 7.86 -0.44 14.32
CA GLY A 89 8.34 -0.29 15.70
C GLY A 89 9.49 0.70 15.86
N SER A 90 10.34 0.90 14.85
CA SER A 90 11.57 1.72 14.94
C SER A 90 11.36 3.24 14.94
N ASN A 91 10.10 3.73 14.90
CA ASN A 91 9.76 5.16 14.97
C ASN A 91 8.80 5.43 16.15
N LYS A 92 9.18 5.00 17.36
CA LYS A 92 8.57 5.44 18.62
C LYS A 92 9.49 6.42 19.34
#